data_AF-A0A7G9WGC0-F1
#
_entry.id   AF-A0A7G9WGC0-F1
#
_cell.length_a   1.000
_cell.length_b   1.000
_cell.length_c   1.000
_cell.angle_alpha   90.00
_cell.angle_beta   90.00
_cell.angle_gamma   90.00
#
_symmetry.space_group_name_H-M   'P 1'
#
loop_
_entity.id
_entity.type
_entity.pdbx_description
1 polymer ?
#
loop_
_entity_poly.entity_id
_entity_poly.type
_entity_poly.pdbx_seq_one_letter_code
_entity_poly.pdbx_strand_id
1 'polypeptide(L)' 'MQIKFMKQPLKFINRQDVPTRKRLVAAINNLPNGDIKKLQGRDGYRLRVGNFRVIFDSNGQIVLIIRIDNRGQIYK' A
#
# COMPACT_ATOMS: atom_id res chain seq x y z
N MET A 1 17.32 0.13 1.22
CA MET A 1 16.33 0.90 0.45
C MET A 1 15.60 1.82 1.42
N GLN A 2 15.56 3.14 1.19
CA GLN A 2 14.82 4.07 2.07
C GLN A 2 13.37 4.16 1.63
N ILE A 3 12.44 3.80 2.50
CA ILE A 3 11.00 3.94 2.23
C ILE A 3 10.55 5.31 2.70
N LYS A 4 10.04 6.11 1.76
CA LYS A 4 9.48 7.45 2.05
C LYS A 4 7.97 7.39 1.94
N PHE A 5 7.28 7.78 3.01
CA PHE A 5 5.82 7.88 3.01
C PHE A 5 5.38 9.30 2.67
N MET A 6 4.46 9.43 1.71
CA MET A 6 3.70 10.67 1.59
C MET A 6 2.74 10.85 2.78
N LYS A 7 2.30 12.10 3.02
CA LYS A 7 1.41 12.44 4.15
C LYS A 7 0.12 11.60 4.16
N GLN A 8 -0.46 11.31 2.99
CA GLN A 8 -1.72 10.59 2.87
C GLN A 8 -1.60 9.10 3.25
N PRO A 9 -0.68 8.30 2.68
CA PRO A 9 -0.40 6.93 3.13
C PRO A 9 -0.15 6.80 4.62
N LEU A 10 0.63 7.72 5.20
CA LEU A 10 0.96 7.68 6.62
C LEU A 10 -0.29 7.87 7.49
N LYS A 11 -1.14 8.86 7.16
CA LYS A 11 -2.43 9.07 7.82
C LYS A 11 -3.33 7.83 7.68
N PHE A 12 -3.34 7.18 6.52
CA PHE A 12 -4.11 5.96 6.31
C PHE A 12 -3.67 4.83 7.24
N ILE A 13 -2.37 4.52 7.29
CA ILE A 13 -1.79 3.48 8.15
C ILE A 13 -2.10 3.75 9.63
N ASN A 14 -1.97 5.00 10.07
CA ASN A 14 -2.19 5.38 11.47
C ASN A 14 -3.65 5.21 11.91
N ARG A 15 -4.61 5.31 10.97
CA ARG A 15 -6.04 5.09 11.25
C ARG A 15 -6.45 3.62 11.27
N GLN A 16 -5.57 2.70 10.88
CA GLN A 16 -5.88 1.27 10.93
C GLN A 16 -5.72 0.71 12.35
N ASP A 17 -6.43 -0.38 12.61
CA ASP A 17 -6.25 -1.20 13.80
C ASP A 17 -4.82 -1.77 13.89
N VAL A 18 -4.40 -2.10 15.11
CA VAL A 18 -3.02 -2.54 15.42
C VAL A 18 -2.55 -3.69 14.51
N PRO A 19 -3.31 -4.79 14.30
CA PRO A 19 -2.81 -5.89 13.48
C PRO A 19 -2.74 -5.51 11.99
N THR A 20 -3.70 -4.73 11.47
CA THR A 20 -3.62 -4.23 10.09
C THR A 20 -2.44 -3.29 9.89
N ARG A 21 -2.19 -2.37 10.82
CA ARG A 21 -1.03 -1.47 10.78
C ARG A 21 0.28 -2.25 10.76
N LYS A 22 0.42 -3.24 11.65
CA LYS A 22 1.61 -4.12 11.69
C LYS A 22 1.80 -4.85 10.35
N ARG A 23 0.72 -5.42 9.79
CA ARG A 23 0.76 -6.13 8.50
C ARG A 23 1.19 -5.22 7.34
N LEU A 24 0.63 -4.01 7.27
CA LEU A 24 0.99 -3.03 6.23
C LEU A 24 2.45 -2.61 6.35
N VAL A 25 2.91 -2.24 7.54
CA VAL A 25 4.30 -1.81 7.76
C VAL A 25 5.27 -2.94 7.48
N ALA A 26 4.99 -4.17 7.94
CA ALA A 26 5.84 -5.32 7.68
C ALA A 26 5.94 -5.62 6.18
N ALA A 27 4.81 -5.61 5.45
CA ALA A 27 4.82 -5.85 4.01
C ALA A 27 5.56 -4.75 3.24
N ILE A 28 5.40 -3.50 3.63
CA ILE A 28 6.12 -2.35 3.03
C ILE A 28 7.63 -2.47 3.30
N ASN A 29 8.04 -2.78 4.53
CA ASN A 29 9.45 -2.96 4.88
C ASN A 29 10.09 -4.17 4.19
N ASN A 30 9.29 -5.12 3.71
CA ASN A 30 9.78 -6.28 2.97
C ASN A 30 9.98 -6.02 1.47
N LEU A 31 9.67 -4.82 0.97
CA LEU A 31 9.95 -4.45 -0.42
C LEU A 31 11.44 -4.65 -0.77
N PRO A 32 11.76 -5.16 -1.97
CA PRO A 32 10.87 -5.42 -3.11
C PRO A 32 10.24 -6.82 -3.13
N ASN A 33 10.13 -7.53 -2.00
CA ASN A 33 9.49 -8.84 -1.95
C ASN A 33 7.97 -8.71 -1.75
N GLY A 34 7.22 -9.71 -2.24
CA GLY A 34 5.76 -9.83 -2.08
C GLY A 34 5.00 -9.89 -3.41
N ASP A 35 3.67 -9.76 -3.35
CA ASP A 35 2.81 -9.70 -4.54
C ASP A 35 2.86 -8.30 -5.15
N ILE A 36 3.95 -8.04 -5.86
CA ILE A 36 4.23 -6.77 -6.54
C ILE A 36 3.94 -6.93 -8.02
N LYS A 37 3.16 -5.99 -8.57
CA LYS A 37 2.91 -5.89 -10.02
C LYS A 37 3.11 -4.46 -10.49
N LYS A 38 3.69 -4.30 -11.69
CA LYS A 38 3.74 -3.01 -12.38
C LYS A 38 2.32 -2.52 -12.67
N LEU A 39 2.09 -1.22 -12.56
CA LEU A 39 0.81 -0.61 -12.93
C LEU A 39 0.64 -0.62 -14.45
N GLN A 40 -0.61 -0.82 -14.89
CA GLN A 40 -0.97 -0.68 -16.30
C GLN A 40 -1.32 0.78 -16.59
N GLY A 41 -0.81 1.32 -17.70
CA GLY A 41 -1.10 2.68 -18.17
C GLY A 41 -0.45 3.82 -17.38
N ARG A 42 0.42 3.53 -16.41
CA ARG A 42 1.21 4.53 -15.67
C ARG A 42 2.44 3.89 -15.01
N ASP A 43 3.41 4.73 -14.67
CA ASP A 43 4.60 4.29 -13.94
C ASP A 43 4.31 3.96 -12.48
N GLY A 44 5.18 3.10 -11.93
CA GLY A 44 5.11 2.61 -10.57
C GLY A 44 4.54 1.20 -10.45
N TYR A 45 4.39 0.79 -9.20
CA TYR A 45 4.12 -0.57 -8.80
C TYR A 45 3.01 -0.61 -7.77
N ARG A 46 2.42 -1.79 -7.63
CA ARG A 46 1.43 -2.10 -6.61
C ARG A 46 1.84 -3.34 -5.85
N LEU A 47 2.00 -3.22 -4.55
CA LEU A 47 2.09 -4.33 -3.60
C LEU A 47 0.69 -4.68 -3.07
N ARG A 48 0.31 -5.96 -3.11
CA ARG A 48 -0.92 -6.44 -2.47
C ARG A 48 -0.64 -6.92 -1.04
N VAL A 49 -1.44 -6.43 -0.10
CA VAL A 49 -1.37 -6.79 1.32
C VAL A 49 -2.77 -7.14 1.80
N GLY A 50 -3.19 -8.39 1.58
CA GLY A 50 -4.57 -8.83 1.84
C GLY A 50 -5.59 -8.00 1.05
N ASN A 51 -6.41 -7.24 1.78
CA ASN A 51 -7.42 -6.32 1.24
C ASN A 51 -6.85 -4.93 0.91
N PHE A 52 -5.54 -4.71 0.99
CA PHE A 52 -4.94 -3.41 0.67
C PHE A 52 -4.06 -3.49 -0.57
N ARG A 53 -3.99 -2.37 -1.28
CA ARG A 53 -3.09 -2.11 -2.41
C ARG A 53 -2.21 -0.93 -2.05
N VAL A 54 -0.91 -1.16 -1.94
CA VAL A 54 0.08 -0.11 -1.71
C VAL A 54 0.68 0.27 -3.05
N ILE A 55 0.53 1.54 -3.44
CA ILE A 55 1.07 2.11 -4.66
C ILE A 55 2.36 2.83 -4.34
N PHE A 56 3.43 2.52 -5.07
CA PHE A 56 4.75 3.11 -4.88
C PHE A 56 5.50 3.26 -6.20
N ASP A 57 6.48 4.17 -6.24
CA ASP A 57 7.32 4.40 -7.42
C ASP A 57 8.53 3.44 -7.47
N SER A 58 9.35 3.54 -8.50
CA SER A 58 10.59 2.74 -8.63
C SER A 58 11.64 3.05 -7.55
N ASN A 59 11.52 4.17 -6.85
CA ASN A 59 12.43 4.58 -5.78
C ASN A 59 11.97 4.08 -4.39
N GLY A 60 10.83 3.40 -4.30
CA GLY A 60 10.26 2.96 -3.02
C GLY A 60 9.48 4.04 -2.28
N GLN A 61 9.13 5.14 -2.93
CA GLN A 61 8.28 6.17 -2.36
C GLN A 61 6.82 5.71 -2.39
N ILE A 62 6.23 5.57 -1.21
CA ILE A 62 4.83 5.15 -1.06
C ILE A 62 3.94 6.36 -1.38
N VAL A 63 3.15 6.23 -2.45
CA VAL A 63 2.27 7.27 -2.98
C VAL A 63 0.89 7.20 -2.35
N LEU A 64 0.30 5.99 -2.31
CA LEU A 64 -1.09 5.79 -1.90
C LEU A 64 -1.31 4.39 -1.34
N ILE A 65 -2.25 4.25 -0.41
CA ILE A 65 -2.76 2.95 0.06
C ILE A 65 -4.27 2.93 -0.16
N ILE A 66 -4.74 1.91 -0.87
CA ILE A 66 -6.14 1.73 -1.25
C ILE A 66 -6.66 0.45 -0.58
N ARG A 67 -7.77 0.54 0.15
CA ARG A 67 -8.49 -0.65 0.60
C ARG A 67 -9.38 -1.17 -0.53
N ILE A 68 -9.21 -2.43 -0.87
CA ILE A 68 -10.11 -3.21 -1.69
C ILE A 68 -11.11 -3.85 -0.75
N ASP A 69 -12.38 -3.50 -0.90
CA ASP A 69 -13.46 -4.27 -0.32
C ASP A 69 -14.30 -4.88 -1.46
N ASN A 70 -15.26 -5.75 -1.14
CA ASN A 70 -16.18 -6.24 -2.18
C ASN A 70 -16.89 -5.05 -2.84
N ARG A 71 -17.16 -5.15 -4.16
CA ARG A 71 -17.63 -4.03 -5.02
C ARG A 71 -18.78 -3.19 -4.44
N GLY A 72 -19.60 -3.74 -3.52
CA GLY A 72 -20.71 -3.04 -2.85
C GLY A 72 -20.42 -2.36 -1.51
N GLN A 73 -19.20 -2.46 -0.95
CA GLN A 73 -18.81 -1.88 0.36
C GLN A 73 -17.86 -0.68 0.22
N ILE A 74 -17.41 -0.36 -0.99
CA ILE A 74 -16.52 0.79 -1.24
C ILE A 74 -17.31 2.13 -1.22
N TYR A 75 -18.64 2.07 -1.28
CA TYR A 75 -19.55 3.23 -1.28
C TYR A 75 -20.58 3.22 -0.13
N LYS A 76 -20.24 2.66 1.03
CA LYS A 76 -21.06 2.83 2.25
C LYS A 76 -20.37 3.75 3.25
#